data_AF-A0A8H4RS66-F1
#
_entry.id   AF-A0A8H4RS66-F1
#
_cell.length_a   1.000
_cell.length_b   1.000
_cell.length_c   1.000
_cell.angle_alpha   90.00
_cell.angle_beta   90.00
_cell.angle_gamma   90.00
#
_symmetry.space_group_name_H-M   'P 1'
#
loop_
_entity.id
_entity.type
_entity.pdbx_description
1 polymer ?
#
loop_
_entity_poly.entity_id
_entity_poly.type
_entity_poly.pdbx_seq_one_letter_code
_entity_poly.pdbx_strand_id
1 'polypeptide(L)'
;MEVKKYSLDDKDYGQVLESYDKSTFYPADILAECPKFRILVIGQTGAGKTTICRISHHSRGTQIHQVWNEITFPGQNEDIILHDSGGFEAGNEAGFEEIQRFIESKLSASQLPDQLHCIWYCIPLGGPRPIQTSEEKFFQEVDVGDIPVIAVFTHFDEVENKHEFALMKKHQRQNPGTGIPADLSQTAHALAVRDYDEIYLPQLKKVIRGGPHTNIEIRRVAIPPDGDPAGDQGISDLIETTFNMLDKEGSLRRLWTSAQKQSADLKRHESIEIAIEYVRSVNVSNSVPLLPFLGGGMFAKSFNEILCRLIFQWGLIDTSGVLKKSSTRRRLFEACLKLSKSGRIATKVGLAINIAGPFTLPLITAALLKAAAGLILIFEDLFWKQREQQGLRLTTQAVEEAANDFANGKIREAAAAQIDGSVTSGSAYRTERCRDILTVAIRVARDERARNEQAAAASKKRGTEKLSYISSSGSSRRTS
;
A
#
# COMPACT_ATOMS: atom_id res chain seq x y z
N MET A 1 40.67 -22.56 11.68
CA MET A 1 39.22 -22.40 11.86
C MET A 1 38.53 -23.45 11.01
N GLU A 2 37.96 -24.48 11.62
CA GLU A 2 37.09 -25.41 10.90
C GLU A 2 35.79 -24.69 10.51
N VAL A 3 35.63 -24.45 9.21
CA VAL A 3 34.40 -23.89 8.66
C VAL A 3 33.38 -25.02 8.58
N LYS A 4 32.32 -24.95 9.40
CA LYS A 4 31.19 -25.90 9.34
C LYS A 4 30.59 -25.85 7.94
N LYS A 5 30.65 -26.97 7.21
CA LYS A 5 29.85 -27.20 6.00
C LYS A 5 28.39 -27.31 6.43
N TYR A 6 27.59 -26.31 6.14
CA TYR A 6 26.13 -26.41 6.26
C TYR A 6 25.59 -27.16 5.04
N SER A 7 25.22 -28.41 5.23
CA SER A 7 24.42 -29.16 4.27
C SER A 7 22.94 -28.81 4.52
N LEU A 8 22.12 -28.75 3.47
CA LEU A 8 20.69 -28.44 3.59
C LEU A 8 19.85 -29.68 3.89
N ASP A 9 20.29 -30.45 4.87
CA ASP A 9 19.48 -31.46 5.54
C ASP A 9 18.34 -30.74 6.27
N ASP A 10 17.19 -31.39 6.38
CA ASP A 10 16.00 -30.88 7.06
C ASP A 10 16.26 -30.45 8.53
N LYS A 11 17.34 -30.97 9.13
CA LYS A 11 17.85 -30.65 10.47
C LYS A 11 18.75 -29.41 10.51
N ASP A 12 19.67 -29.25 9.56
CA ASP A 12 20.64 -28.15 9.55
C ASP A 12 19.98 -26.83 9.13
N TYR A 13 19.02 -26.86 8.18
CA TYR A 13 18.24 -25.67 7.81
C TYR A 13 17.32 -25.20 8.95
N GLY A 14 16.66 -26.14 9.64
CA GLY A 14 15.86 -25.84 10.84
C GLY A 14 16.70 -25.19 11.93
N GLN A 15 17.93 -25.69 12.15
CA GLN A 15 18.88 -25.09 13.09
C GLN A 15 19.35 -23.70 12.65
N VAL A 16 19.52 -23.41 11.36
CA VAL A 16 19.85 -22.05 10.87
C VAL A 16 18.68 -21.08 11.11
N LEU A 17 17.44 -21.53 10.93
CA LEU A 17 16.26 -20.71 11.27
C LEU A 17 16.10 -20.49 12.78
N GLU A 18 16.50 -21.46 13.60
CA GLU A 18 16.38 -21.42 15.07
C GLU A 18 17.57 -20.71 15.76
N SER A 19 18.76 -20.73 15.18
CA SER A 19 19.97 -20.05 15.68
C SER A 19 20.05 -18.58 15.30
N TYR A 20 19.10 -18.10 14.50
CA TYR A 20 19.03 -16.72 14.07
C TYR A 20 18.60 -15.82 15.24
N ASP A 21 19.45 -14.85 15.57
CA ASP A 21 19.27 -14.00 16.73
C ASP A 21 18.00 -13.14 16.60
N LYS A 22 17.09 -13.30 17.58
CA LYS A 22 15.86 -12.52 17.74
C LYS A 22 16.13 -11.02 17.89
N SER A 23 17.37 -10.58 18.15
CA SER A 23 17.77 -9.17 18.24
C SER A 23 17.94 -8.47 16.88
N THR A 24 18.15 -9.22 15.79
CA THR A 24 18.26 -8.70 14.41
C THR A 24 16.90 -8.60 13.71
N PHE A 25 15.83 -8.86 14.46
CA PHE A 25 14.46 -8.74 13.98
C PHE A 25 14.04 -7.30 14.04
N TYR A 26 13.34 -6.86 12.99
CA TYR A 26 13.02 -5.48 12.63
C TYR A 26 14.12 -4.83 11.78
N PRO A 27 13.77 -3.97 10.81
CA PRO A 27 14.59 -2.78 10.61
C PRO A 27 14.51 -1.99 11.93
N ALA A 28 15.21 -2.45 12.97
CA ALA A 28 15.21 -1.85 14.29
C ALA A 28 15.56 -0.37 14.14
N ASP A 29 16.45 -0.05 13.21
CA ASP A 29 16.87 1.31 12.90
C ASP A 29 15.70 2.22 12.51
N ILE A 30 14.72 1.77 11.70
CA ILE A 30 13.65 2.65 11.19
C ILE A 30 12.58 2.95 12.24
N LEU A 31 12.05 1.91 12.90
CA LEU A 31 11.01 2.08 13.91
C LEU A 31 11.57 2.54 15.26
N ALA A 32 12.85 2.26 15.56
CA ALA A 32 13.52 2.85 16.72
C ALA A 32 13.83 4.33 16.50
N GLU A 33 14.16 4.75 15.28
CA GLU A 33 14.33 6.17 14.93
C GLU A 33 12.99 6.91 14.84
N CYS A 34 11.95 6.30 14.24
CA CYS A 34 10.63 6.91 14.11
C CYS A 34 9.50 5.88 14.08
N PRO A 35 8.72 5.75 15.18
CA PRO A 35 7.70 4.71 15.28
C PRO A 35 6.39 5.04 14.55
N LYS A 36 6.11 6.31 14.25
CA LYS A 36 4.81 6.75 13.72
C LYS A 36 4.95 7.87 12.70
N PHE A 37 4.20 7.78 11.61
CA PHE A 37 4.15 8.81 10.58
C PHE A 37 3.20 9.95 11.01
N ARG A 38 3.71 11.18 11.10
CA ARG A 38 2.95 12.34 11.58
C ARG A 38 2.51 13.25 10.44
N ILE A 39 1.20 13.46 10.32
CA ILE A 39 0.59 14.36 9.33
C ILE A 39 -0.16 15.47 10.04
N LEU A 40 -0.01 16.69 9.53
CA LEU A 40 -0.88 17.81 9.87
C LEU A 40 -1.91 18.02 8.76
N VAL A 41 -3.20 17.96 9.13
CA VAL A 41 -4.34 18.23 8.24
C VAL A 41 -4.87 19.63 8.53
N ILE A 42 -4.68 20.53 7.58
CA ILE A 42 -5.04 21.94 7.66
C ILE A 42 -6.24 22.21 6.76
N GLY A 43 -7.06 23.18 7.13
CA GLY A 43 -8.13 23.68 6.26
C GLY A 43 -9.25 24.29 7.07
N GLN A 44 -10.09 25.06 6.40
CA GLN A 44 -11.21 25.74 7.04
C GLN A 44 -12.23 24.77 7.65
N THR A 45 -13.07 25.29 8.53
CA THR A 45 -14.23 24.54 9.03
C THR A 45 -15.10 24.08 7.85
N GLY A 46 -15.43 22.80 7.81
CA GLY A 46 -16.18 22.21 6.68
C GLY A 46 -15.36 21.90 5.42
N ALA A 47 -14.04 22.12 5.39
CA ALA A 47 -13.19 21.85 4.22
C ALA A 47 -12.99 20.36 3.86
N GLY A 48 -13.67 19.42 4.53
CA GLY A 48 -13.52 17.98 4.27
C GLY A 48 -12.36 17.29 5.01
N LYS A 49 -11.70 17.96 5.97
CA LYS A 49 -10.59 17.42 6.77
C LYS A 49 -10.92 16.06 7.40
N THR A 50 -12.02 15.98 8.16
CA THR A 50 -12.45 14.72 8.83
C THR A 50 -12.68 13.59 7.83
N THR A 51 -13.14 13.92 6.61
CA THR A 51 -13.38 12.94 5.56
C THR A 51 -12.06 12.42 4.98
N ILE A 52 -11.06 13.28 4.79
CA ILE A 52 -9.68 12.88 4.44
C ILE A 52 -9.02 12.11 5.58
N CYS A 53 -9.28 12.44 6.85
CA CYS A 53 -8.78 11.65 7.99
C CYS A 53 -9.33 10.20 7.98
N ARG A 54 -10.45 9.93 7.28
CA ARG A 54 -10.96 8.55 7.11
C ARG A 54 -10.03 7.65 6.30
N ILE A 55 -9.06 8.21 5.58
CA ILE A 55 -8.00 7.45 4.90
C ILE A 55 -7.25 6.55 5.91
N SER A 56 -7.09 7.04 7.13
CA SER A 56 -6.52 6.26 8.22
C SER A 56 -7.59 5.43 8.97
N HIS A 57 -8.84 5.91 9.09
CA HIS A 57 -9.90 5.34 9.97
C HIS A 57 -11.30 5.23 9.37
N HIS A 58 -11.99 4.11 9.63
CA HIS A 58 -13.40 3.92 9.25
C HIS A 58 -14.41 4.53 10.25
N SER A 59 -13.98 5.37 11.20
CA SER A 59 -14.84 5.90 12.26
C SER A 59 -15.31 7.33 11.97
N ARG A 60 -16.58 7.61 12.28
CA ARG A 60 -17.26 8.88 12.04
C ARG A 60 -16.88 9.91 13.11
N GLY A 61 -16.29 11.02 12.67
CA GLY A 61 -16.18 12.27 13.44
C GLY A 61 -14.92 12.37 14.28
N THR A 62 -14.05 13.32 13.93
CA THR A 62 -13.09 13.87 14.88
C THR A 62 -13.86 14.82 15.81
N GLN A 63 -13.67 14.68 17.12
CA GLN A 63 -14.11 15.71 18.06
C GLN A 63 -13.30 16.98 17.76
N ILE A 64 -13.74 18.14 18.24
CA ILE A 64 -12.99 19.40 18.06
C ILE A 64 -11.61 19.22 18.69
N HIS A 65 -10.60 18.90 17.89
CA HIS A 65 -9.23 18.72 18.33
C HIS A 65 -8.47 20.00 17.99
N GLN A 66 -7.79 20.55 18.97
CA GLN A 66 -6.76 21.57 18.76
C GLN A 66 -5.54 20.93 18.10
N VAL A 67 -4.80 21.70 17.31
CA VAL A 67 -3.66 21.23 16.51
C VAL A 67 -2.60 20.48 17.34
N TRP A 68 -2.47 20.83 18.63
CA TRP A 68 -1.53 20.18 19.56
C TRP A 68 -1.93 18.76 19.99
N ASN A 69 -3.21 18.40 19.85
CA ASN A 69 -3.70 17.10 20.26
C ASN A 69 -3.42 16.06 19.17
N GLU A 70 -2.76 14.98 19.56
CA GLU A 70 -2.52 13.83 18.68
C GLU A 70 -3.79 13.03 18.49
N ILE A 71 -4.21 12.88 17.23
CA ILE A 71 -5.23 11.91 16.85
C ILE A 71 -4.49 10.61 16.51
N THR A 72 -4.64 9.63 17.40
CA THR A 72 -4.04 8.29 17.27
C THR A 72 -5.13 7.24 17.17
N PHE A 73 -4.75 6.04 16.74
CA PHE A 73 -5.76 5.04 16.41
C PHE A 73 -5.45 3.63 16.91
N PRO A 74 -5.56 3.43 18.23
CA PRO A 74 -5.20 2.18 18.88
C PRO A 74 -5.98 0.98 18.33
N GLY A 75 -5.30 -0.14 18.07
CA GLY A 75 -5.91 -1.35 17.52
C GLY A 75 -6.42 -1.23 16.08
N GLN A 76 -6.39 -0.03 15.50
CA GLN A 76 -6.64 0.21 14.09
C GLN A 76 -5.31 0.54 13.44
N ASN A 77 -4.84 1.80 13.44
CA ASN A 77 -3.60 2.23 12.79
C ASN A 77 -2.64 2.84 13.80
N GLU A 78 -1.74 2.02 14.34
CA GLU A 78 -0.79 2.45 15.37
C GLU A 78 0.41 3.23 14.80
N ASP A 79 0.60 3.18 13.48
CA ASP A 79 1.75 3.74 12.78
C ASP A 79 1.49 5.17 12.24
N ILE A 80 0.31 5.77 12.48
CA ILE A 80 -0.03 7.14 12.06
C ILE A 80 -0.43 8.00 13.26
N ILE A 81 0.04 9.25 13.25
CA ILE A 81 -0.51 10.34 14.06
C ILE A 81 -1.05 11.40 13.11
N LEU A 82 -2.31 11.81 13.30
CA LEU A 82 -2.86 12.98 12.65
C LEU A 82 -2.97 14.14 13.64
N HIS A 83 -2.68 15.35 13.16
CA HIS A 83 -3.02 16.60 13.82
C HIS A 83 -4.08 17.29 12.99
N ASP A 84 -5.24 17.56 13.56
CA ASP A 84 -6.30 18.34 12.90
C ASP A 84 -6.14 19.81 13.32
N SER A 85 -6.15 20.73 12.37
CA SER A 85 -6.10 22.16 12.66
C SER A 85 -7.36 22.68 13.37
N GLY A 86 -8.40 21.85 13.57
CA GLY A 86 -9.65 22.21 14.25
C GLY A 86 -10.62 23.02 13.37
N GLY A 87 -10.18 23.44 12.19
CA GLY A 87 -10.90 24.39 11.35
C GLY A 87 -10.73 25.83 11.83
N PHE A 88 -10.25 26.69 10.95
CA PHE A 88 -10.25 28.14 11.16
C PHE A 88 -11.30 28.79 10.26
N GLU A 89 -11.95 29.82 10.78
CA GLU A 89 -12.84 30.67 10.01
C GLU A 89 -12.05 31.83 9.39
N ALA A 90 -12.51 32.33 8.23
CA ALA A 90 -11.93 33.51 7.61
C ALA A 90 -12.04 34.71 8.58
N GLY A 91 -10.89 35.19 9.08
CA GLY A 91 -10.80 36.29 10.05
C GLY A 91 -10.45 35.88 11.49
N ASN A 92 -10.33 34.59 11.79
CA ASN A 92 -9.81 34.14 13.09
C ASN A 92 -8.28 34.04 13.06
N GLU A 93 -7.60 35.18 13.23
CA GLU A 93 -6.13 35.26 13.24
C GLU A 93 -5.49 34.37 14.32
N ALA A 94 -6.13 34.26 15.49
CA ALA A 94 -5.60 33.47 16.61
C ALA A 94 -5.47 31.98 16.28
N GLY A 95 -6.46 31.40 15.58
CA GLY A 95 -6.39 29.99 15.16
C GLY A 95 -5.29 29.73 14.13
N PHE A 96 -5.03 30.70 13.24
CA PHE A 96 -3.97 30.60 12.25
C PHE A 96 -2.57 30.73 12.88
N GLU A 97 -2.40 31.66 13.81
CA GLU A 97 -1.15 31.80 14.58
C GLU A 97 -0.80 30.54 15.37
N GLU A 98 -1.81 29.86 15.94
CA GLU A 98 -1.59 28.61 16.67
C GLU A 98 -1.05 27.50 15.75
N ILE A 99 -1.57 27.40 14.53
CA ILE A 99 -1.08 26.45 13.51
C ILE A 99 0.36 26.78 13.13
N GLN A 100 0.68 28.06 12.94
CA GLN A 100 2.04 28.48 12.62
C GLN A 100 3.01 28.12 13.76
N ARG A 101 2.67 28.42 15.02
CA ARG A 101 3.49 28.03 16.19
C ARG A 101 3.66 26.52 16.29
N PHE A 102 2.61 25.76 15.96
CA PHE A 102 2.70 24.30 15.92
C PHE A 102 3.71 23.84 14.87
N ILE A 103 3.63 24.34 13.63
CA ILE A 103 4.57 24.00 12.56
C ILE A 103 6.01 24.36 12.96
N GLU A 104 6.24 25.57 13.47
CA GLU A 104 7.55 26.01 13.95
C GLU A 104 8.11 25.10 15.06
N SER A 105 7.27 24.66 16.00
CA SER A 105 7.67 23.72 17.05
C SER A 105 8.06 22.34 16.49
N LYS A 106 7.42 21.92 15.39
CA LYS A 106 7.68 20.64 14.72
C LYS A 106 8.89 20.70 13.81
N LEU A 107 9.18 21.84 13.20
CA LEU A 107 10.41 22.10 12.44
C LEU A 107 11.65 22.15 13.33
N SER A 108 11.52 22.75 14.52
CA SER A 108 12.64 22.87 15.48
C SER A 108 12.92 21.60 16.28
N ALA A 109 12.09 20.56 16.13
CA ALA A 109 12.29 19.28 16.79
C ALA A 109 13.57 18.59 16.26
N SER A 110 14.46 18.19 17.17
CA SER A 110 15.72 17.50 16.81
C SER A 110 15.55 16.02 16.51
N GLN A 111 14.44 15.42 16.95
CA GLN A 111 14.17 13.99 16.84
C GLN A 111 13.06 13.75 15.80
N LEU A 112 13.30 12.80 14.89
CA LEU A 112 12.36 12.44 13.82
C LEU A 112 10.93 12.12 14.30
N PRO A 113 10.69 11.43 15.45
CA PRO A 113 9.32 11.15 15.94
C PRO A 113 8.50 12.40 16.28
N ASP A 114 9.18 13.50 16.60
CA ASP A 114 8.57 14.74 17.04
C ASP A 114 8.38 15.73 15.89
N GLN A 115 8.98 15.48 14.72
CA GLN A 115 8.84 16.29 13.51
C GLN A 115 7.51 16.00 12.78
N LEU A 116 7.09 16.94 11.93
CA LEU A 116 6.04 16.71 10.94
C LEU A 116 6.65 16.07 9.69
N HIS A 117 6.00 15.04 9.14
CA HIS A 117 6.49 14.37 7.94
C HIS A 117 5.74 14.78 6.67
N CYS A 118 4.52 15.29 6.80
CA CYS A 118 3.73 15.80 5.68
C CYS A 118 2.61 16.72 6.19
N ILE A 119 2.22 17.69 5.35
CA ILE A 119 1.06 18.55 5.57
C ILE A 119 0.05 18.30 4.44
N TRP A 120 -1.20 18.06 4.80
CA TRP A 120 -2.32 18.03 3.87
C TRP A 120 -3.18 19.28 4.08
N TYR A 121 -3.17 20.20 3.13
CA TYR A 121 -3.96 21.42 3.19
C TYR A 121 -5.25 21.25 2.37
N CYS A 122 -6.39 21.17 3.03
CA CYS A 122 -7.71 20.96 2.43
C CYS A 122 -8.35 22.28 1.98
N ILE A 123 -8.69 22.37 0.69
CA ILE A 123 -9.32 23.55 0.07
C ILE A 123 -10.68 23.11 -0.52
N PRO A 124 -11.81 23.54 0.07
CA PRO A 124 -13.13 23.14 -0.44
C PRO A 124 -13.43 23.81 -1.77
N LEU A 125 -13.80 23.01 -2.77
CA LEU A 125 -14.36 23.51 -4.01
C LEU A 125 -15.80 24.01 -3.81
N GLY A 126 -16.27 24.83 -4.75
CA GLY A 126 -17.64 25.32 -4.74
C GLY A 126 -17.97 26.39 -3.69
N GLY A 127 -16.96 26.90 -2.97
CA GLY A 127 -17.05 28.10 -2.12
C GLY A 127 -17.21 29.41 -2.92
N PRO A 128 -17.48 30.54 -2.25
CA PRO A 128 -17.77 31.83 -2.91
C PRO A 128 -16.57 32.41 -3.67
N ARG A 129 -15.35 31.98 -3.32
CA ARG A 129 -14.10 32.34 -4.00
C ARG A 129 -13.25 31.09 -4.18
N PRO A 130 -12.46 30.98 -5.26
CA PRO A 130 -11.60 29.81 -5.50
C PRO A 130 -10.48 29.65 -4.47
N ILE A 131 -9.89 30.76 -4.03
CA ILE A 131 -8.85 30.83 -3.00
C ILE A 131 -9.27 31.88 -1.98
N GLN A 132 -9.13 31.59 -0.69
CA GLN A 132 -9.40 32.55 0.37
C GLN A 132 -8.10 33.09 0.98
N THR A 133 -8.25 34.12 1.80
CA THR A 133 -7.14 34.83 2.45
C THR A 133 -6.28 33.92 3.33
N SER A 134 -6.87 32.88 3.93
CA SER A 134 -6.12 31.92 4.75
C SER A 134 -5.22 31.01 3.93
N GLU A 135 -5.64 30.59 2.72
CA GLU A 135 -4.76 29.90 1.78
C GLU A 135 -3.63 30.82 1.31
N GLU A 136 -3.94 32.08 0.98
CA GLU A 136 -2.93 33.08 0.62
C GLU A 136 -1.89 33.24 1.72
N LYS A 137 -2.35 33.45 2.96
CA LYS A 137 -1.49 33.59 4.14
C LYS A 137 -0.61 32.35 4.36
N PHE A 138 -1.18 31.15 4.27
CA PHE A 138 -0.42 29.91 4.47
C PHE A 138 0.66 29.72 3.41
N PHE A 139 0.29 29.83 2.14
CA PHE A 139 1.22 29.55 1.05
C PHE A 139 2.23 30.67 0.82
N GLN A 140 1.99 31.90 1.29
CA GLN A 140 2.89 33.05 1.11
C GLN A 140 3.71 33.44 2.34
N GLU A 141 3.21 33.21 3.55
CA GLU A 141 3.82 33.76 4.77
C GLU A 141 4.35 32.70 5.74
N VAL A 142 3.72 31.53 5.83
CA VAL A 142 4.14 30.47 6.75
C VAL A 142 5.37 29.79 6.20
N ASP A 143 6.39 29.53 7.02
CA ASP A 143 7.53 28.68 6.67
C ASP A 143 7.29 27.24 7.14
N VAL A 144 7.37 26.28 6.22
CA VAL A 144 7.23 24.85 6.50
C VAL A 144 8.52 24.08 6.25
N GLY A 145 9.64 24.78 5.99
CA GLY A 145 10.92 24.17 5.62
C GLY A 145 10.79 23.21 4.44
N ASP A 146 11.38 22.02 4.58
CA ASP A 146 11.35 20.97 3.56
C ASP A 146 10.14 20.02 3.68
N ILE A 147 9.23 20.27 4.63
CA ILE A 147 8.07 19.40 4.87
C ILE A 147 7.22 19.33 3.59
N PRO A 148 6.96 18.14 3.02
CA PRO A 148 6.06 17.99 1.89
C PRO A 148 4.66 18.53 2.20
N VAL A 149 4.17 19.44 1.35
CA VAL A 149 2.81 19.97 1.45
C VAL A 149 1.99 19.50 0.26
N ILE A 150 0.82 18.91 0.52
CA ILE A 150 -0.14 18.57 -0.52
C ILE A 150 -1.37 19.45 -0.36
N ALA A 151 -1.60 20.32 -1.33
CA ALA A 151 -2.84 21.07 -1.42
C ALA A 151 -3.93 20.17 -2.02
N VAL A 152 -4.94 19.85 -1.22
CA VAL A 152 -6.00 18.90 -1.55
C VAL A 152 -7.30 19.66 -1.78
N PHE A 153 -7.72 19.75 -3.04
CA PHE A 153 -9.05 20.25 -3.36
C PHE A 153 -10.10 19.19 -3.01
N THR A 154 -11.03 19.54 -2.12
CA THR A 154 -12.13 18.69 -1.64
C THR A 154 -13.46 19.13 -2.22
N HIS A 155 -14.54 18.37 -1.96
CA HIS A 155 -15.91 18.69 -2.41
C HIS A 155 -16.05 18.82 -3.92
N PHE A 156 -15.27 18.06 -4.68
CA PHE A 156 -15.40 18.06 -6.15
C PHE A 156 -16.78 17.56 -6.59
N ASP A 157 -17.31 16.58 -5.87
CA ASP A 157 -18.66 16.04 -6.02
C ASP A 157 -19.74 17.13 -5.90
N GLU A 158 -19.56 18.12 -5.03
CA GLU A 158 -20.50 19.24 -4.93
C GLU A 158 -20.50 20.13 -6.20
N VAL A 159 -19.35 20.30 -6.85
CA VAL A 159 -19.24 21.05 -8.11
C VAL A 159 -19.91 20.28 -9.24
N GLU A 160 -19.69 18.96 -9.29
CA GLU A 160 -20.36 18.07 -10.25
C GLU A 160 -21.88 18.13 -10.09
N ASN A 161 -22.37 17.96 -8.85
CA ASN A 161 -23.79 18.01 -8.51
C ASN A 161 -24.43 19.37 -8.86
N LYS A 162 -23.70 20.48 -8.68
CA LYS A 162 -24.15 21.83 -9.09
C LYS A 162 -24.34 21.93 -10.60
N HIS A 163 -23.38 21.44 -11.39
CA HIS A 163 -23.48 21.42 -12.85
C HIS A 163 -24.60 20.49 -13.33
N GLU A 164 -24.71 19.31 -12.73
CA GLU A 164 -25.76 18.35 -13.02
C GLU A 164 -27.15 18.96 -12.79
N PHE A 165 -27.37 19.56 -11.62
CA PHE A 165 -28.63 20.24 -11.30
C PHE A 165 -28.94 21.40 -12.27
N ALA A 166 -27.94 22.19 -12.64
CA ALA A 166 -28.10 23.28 -13.60
C ALA A 166 -28.48 22.77 -15.01
N LEU A 167 -27.84 21.70 -15.47
CA LEU A 167 -28.14 21.05 -16.74
C LEU A 167 -29.54 20.44 -16.73
N MET A 168 -29.93 19.74 -15.65
CA MET A 168 -31.28 19.17 -15.49
C MET A 168 -32.35 20.26 -15.58
N LYS A 169 -32.17 21.38 -14.86
CA LYS A 169 -33.11 22.50 -14.87
C LYS A 169 -33.20 23.17 -16.25
N LYS A 170 -32.07 23.30 -16.96
CA LYS A 170 -32.05 23.82 -18.34
C LYS A 170 -32.78 22.87 -19.29
N HIS A 171 -32.53 21.57 -19.18
CA HIS A 171 -33.17 20.55 -20.01
C HIS A 171 -34.69 20.51 -19.79
N GLN A 172 -35.15 20.51 -18.53
CA GLN A 172 -36.59 20.48 -18.20
C GLN A 172 -37.35 21.69 -18.76
N ARG A 173 -36.70 22.86 -18.81
CA ARG A 173 -37.27 24.07 -19.40
C ARG A 173 -37.35 24.00 -20.93
N GLN A 174 -36.37 23.37 -21.57
CA GLN A 174 -36.27 23.29 -23.02
C GLN A 174 -37.10 22.13 -23.60
N ASN A 175 -37.17 20.99 -22.91
CA ASN A 175 -37.82 19.77 -23.36
C ASN A 175 -38.77 19.22 -22.27
N PRO A 176 -39.87 19.91 -21.95
CA PRO A 176 -40.81 19.46 -20.92
C PRO A 176 -41.41 18.08 -21.28
N GLY A 177 -41.46 17.17 -20.30
CA GLY A 177 -42.05 15.83 -20.47
C GLY A 177 -41.12 14.77 -21.07
N THR A 178 -39.88 15.12 -21.41
CA THR A 178 -38.86 14.16 -21.87
C THR A 178 -38.02 13.64 -20.69
N GLY A 179 -37.48 12.41 -20.82
CA GLY A 179 -36.59 11.83 -19.81
C GLY A 179 -35.24 12.57 -19.70
N ILE A 180 -34.48 12.27 -18.65
CA ILE A 180 -33.14 12.86 -18.45
C ILE A 180 -32.18 12.26 -19.49
N PRO A 181 -31.38 13.09 -20.20
CA PRO A 181 -30.36 12.60 -21.12
C PRO A 181 -29.35 11.68 -20.43
N ALA A 182 -28.98 10.58 -21.08
CA ALA A 182 -28.08 9.57 -20.51
C ALA A 182 -26.64 10.10 -20.30
N ASP A 183 -26.24 11.12 -21.06
CA ASP A 183 -24.91 11.75 -21.04
C ASP A 183 -24.81 12.97 -20.12
N LEU A 184 -25.90 13.32 -19.42
CA LEU A 184 -25.98 14.55 -18.62
C LEU A 184 -24.95 14.54 -17.48
N SER A 185 -24.81 13.42 -16.77
CA SER A 185 -23.85 13.27 -15.67
C SER A 185 -22.40 13.36 -16.18
N GLN A 186 -22.07 12.73 -17.32
CA GLN A 186 -20.75 12.83 -17.93
C GLN A 186 -20.43 14.27 -18.39
N THR A 187 -21.44 14.97 -18.89
CA THR A 187 -21.32 16.39 -19.26
C THR A 187 -21.09 17.27 -18.04
N ALA A 188 -21.81 17.02 -16.93
CA ALA A 188 -21.63 17.72 -15.66
C ALA A 188 -20.21 17.52 -15.09
N HIS A 189 -19.72 16.27 -15.10
CA HIS A 189 -18.34 15.94 -14.72
C HIS A 189 -17.33 16.74 -15.56
N ALA A 190 -17.47 16.73 -16.88
CA ALA A 190 -16.55 17.45 -17.77
C ALA A 190 -16.54 18.97 -17.51
N LEU A 191 -17.69 19.56 -17.20
CA LEU A 191 -17.77 20.97 -16.81
C LEU A 191 -17.11 21.23 -15.45
N ALA A 192 -17.30 20.35 -14.47
CA ALA A 192 -16.65 20.46 -13.16
C ALA A 192 -15.11 20.36 -13.28
N VAL A 193 -14.61 19.43 -14.10
CA VAL A 193 -13.18 19.31 -14.42
C VAL A 193 -12.65 20.59 -15.04
N ARG A 194 -13.38 21.16 -16.02
CA ARG A 194 -12.99 22.41 -16.67
C ARG A 194 -12.94 23.58 -15.69
N ASP A 195 -13.95 23.74 -14.84
CA ASP A 195 -13.96 24.79 -13.82
C ASP A 195 -12.77 24.66 -12.87
N TYR A 196 -12.44 23.43 -12.47
CA TYR A 196 -11.24 23.14 -11.68
C TYR A 196 -9.95 23.59 -12.40
N ASP A 197 -9.76 23.17 -13.65
CA ASP A 197 -8.53 23.41 -14.42
C ASP A 197 -8.36 24.88 -14.83
N GLU A 198 -9.45 25.58 -15.13
CA GLU A 198 -9.41 26.96 -15.65
C GLU A 198 -9.52 28.01 -14.53
N ILE A 199 -10.17 27.69 -13.41
CA ILE A 199 -10.48 28.66 -12.35
C ILE A 199 -9.65 28.40 -11.09
N TYR A 200 -9.77 27.20 -10.51
CA TYR A 200 -9.21 26.92 -9.18
C TYR A 200 -7.70 26.65 -9.22
N LEU A 201 -7.28 25.74 -10.10
CA LEU A 201 -5.87 25.32 -10.21
C LEU A 201 -4.92 26.48 -10.56
N PRO A 202 -5.22 27.37 -11.53
CA PRO A 202 -4.33 28.47 -11.87
C PRO A 202 -4.21 29.50 -10.75
N GLN A 203 -5.29 29.75 -10.01
CA GLN A 203 -5.30 30.70 -8.89
C GLN A 203 -4.43 30.19 -7.74
N LEU A 204 -4.58 28.92 -7.35
CA LEU A 204 -3.71 28.34 -6.32
C LEU A 204 -2.25 28.33 -6.76
N LYS A 205 -1.95 27.93 -8.00
CA LYS A 205 -0.58 27.96 -8.54
C LYS A 205 0.02 29.37 -8.51
N LYS A 206 -0.77 30.41 -8.75
CA LYS A 206 -0.33 31.80 -8.66
C LYS A 206 0.05 32.17 -7.22
N VAL A 207 -0.76 31.75 -6.24
CA VAL A 207 -0.49 31.98 -4.82
C VAL A 207 0.79 31.26 -4.39
N ILE A 208 0.92 29.99 -4.74
CA ILE A 208 2.10 29.15 -4.41
C ILE A 208 3.39 29.73 -4.99
N ARG A 209 3.38 30.18 -6.26
CA ARG A 209 4.58 30.76 -6.91
C ARG A 209 5.11 32.02 -6.22
N GLY A 210 4.27 32.72 -5.45
CA GLY A 210 4.68 33.89 -4.69
C GLY A 210 5.22 33.56 -3.29
N GLY A 211 5.22 32.29 -2.90
CA GLY A 211 5.55 31.85 -1.55
C GLY A 211 6.96 31.27 -1.39
N PRO A 212 7.37 30.97 -0.13
CA PRO A 212 8.69 30.44 0.19
C PRO A 212 8.83 28.93 -0.12
N HIS A 213 7.71 28.24 -0.31
CA HIS A 213 7.63 26.78 -0.39
C HIS A 213 8.03 26.24 -1.75
N THR A 214 8.87 25.21 -1.77
CA THR A 214 9.31 24.55 -3.01
C THR A 214 8.77 23.12 -3.17
N ASN A 215 8.38 22.46 -2.07
CA ASN A 215 7.91 21.08 -2.06
C ASN A 215 6.37 21.00 -1.92
N ILE A 216 5.65 21.48 -2.94
CA ILE A 216 4.18 21.47 -2.97
C ILE A 216 3.65 20.68 -4.16
N GLU A 217 2.76 19.72 -3.89
CA GLU A 217 1.92 19.07 -4.90
C GLU A 217 0.46 19.49 -4.74
N ILE A 218 -0.27 19.51 -5.86
CA ILE A 218 -1.70 19.84 -5.87
C ILE A 218 -2.47 18.61 -6.32
N ARG A 219 -3.44 18.18 -5.52
CA ARG A 219 -4.33 17.05 -5.84
C ARG A 219 -5.78 17.45 -5.65
N ARG A 220 -6.65 16.67 -6.28
CA ARG A 220 -8.10 16.80 -6.17
C ARG A 220 -8.64 15.47 -5.68
N VAL A 221 -9.49 15.52 -4.66
CA VAL A 221 -10.13 14.34 -4.09
C VAL A 221 -11.64 14.53 -4.21
N ALA A 222 -12.28 13.54 -4.84
CA ALA A 222 -13.72 13.36 -4.78
C ALA A 222 -13.99 12.29 -3.72
N ILE A 223 -14.79 12.61 -2.70
CA ILE A 223 -15.30 11.57 -1.82
C ILE A 223 -16.63 11.11 -2.42
N PRO A 224 -16.74 9.86 -2.85
CA PRO A 224 -17.98 9.38 -3.42
C PRO A 224 -19.01 9.25 -2.29
N PRO A 225 -20.31 9.36 -2.56
CA PRO A 225 -21.35 8.91 -1.63
C PRO A 225 -21.07 7.45 -1.22
N ASP A 226 -21.30 7.11 0.05
CA ASP A 226 -21.00 5.77 0.63
C ASP A 226 -21.42 4.65 -0.35
N GLY A 227 -20.45 3.95 -0.96
CA GLY A 227 -20.67 2.78 -1.82
C GLY A 227 -20.30 2.89 -3.30
N ASP A 228 -19.79 4.04 -3.80
CA ASP A 228 -19.30 4.17 -5.17
C ASP A 228 -17.76 3.99 -5.27
N PRO A 229 -17.26 3.00 -6.02
CA PRO A 229 -15.82 2.73 -6.18
C PRO A 229 -15.03 3.84 -6.88
N ALA A 230 -15.68 4.82 -7.54
CA ALA A 230 -15.00 5.90 -8.25
C ALA A 230 -14.20 6.85 -7.34
N GLY A 231 -14.61 7.02 -6.08
CA GLY A 231 -13.91 7.94 -5.18
C GLY A 231 -12.83 7.32 -4.29
N ASP A 232 -12.55 6.02 -4.42
CA ASP A 232 -11.30 5.43 -3.92
C ASP A 232 -10.08 5.92 -4.72
N GLN A 233 -10.28 6.38 -5.97
CA GLN A 233 -9.20 6.86 -6.85
C GLN A 233 -8.53 8.13 -6.29
N GLY A 234 -9.31 9.14 -5.88
CA GLY A 234 -8.74 10.40 -5.37
C GLY A 234 -7.94 10.21 -4.06
N ILE A 235 -8.40 9.30 -3.19
CA ILE A 235 -7.67 8.93 -1.98
C ILE A 235 -6.38 8.18 -2.34
N SER A 236 -6.44 7.23 -3.26
CA SER A 236 -5.26 6.49 -3.72
C SER A 236 -4.20 7.42 -4.30
N ASP A 237 -4.63 8.40 -5.11
CA ASP A 237 -3.75 9.42 -5.67
C ASP A 237 -3.11 10.30 -4.58
N LEU A 238 -3.85 10.66 -3.52
CA LEU A 238 -3.30 11.39 -2.37
C LEU A 238 -2.24 10.57 -1.63
N ILE A 239 -2.49 9.28 -1.42
CA ILE A 239 -1.55 8.39 -0.75
C ILE A 239 -0.27 8.21 -1.58
N GLU A 240 -0.42 7.98 -2.89
CA GLU A 240 0.70 7.82 -3.81
C GLU A 240 1.50 9.12 -3.97
N THR A 241 0.83 10.26 -4.00
CA THR A 241 1.49 11.58 -4.05
C THR A 241 2.31 11.82 -2.78
N THR A 242 1.74 11.52 -1.60
CA THR A 242 2.48 11.60 -0.33
C THR A 242 3.72 10.73 -0.39
N PHE A 243 3.60 9.48 -0.86
CA PHE A 243 4.73 8.57 -1.00
C PHE A 243 5.82 9.10 -1.95
N ASN A 244 5.44 9.70 -3.08
CA ASN A 244 6.38 10.19 -4.09
C ASN A 244 7.12 11.47 -3.68
N MET A 245 6.56 12.26 -2.76
CA MET A 245 7.20 13.46 -2.21
C MET A 245 8.17 13.16 -1.04
N LEU A 246 8.12 11.96 -0.48
CA LEU A 246 9.06 11.53 0.56
C LEU A 246 10.40 11.10 -0.05
N ASP A 247 11.48 11.32 0.70
CA ASP A 247 12.83 10.94 0.27
C ASP A 247 12.93 9.47 -0.13
N LYS A 248 13.46 9.23 -1.33
CA LYS A 248 13.53 7.90 -1.95
C LYS A 248 14.36 6.90 -1.12
N GLU A 249 15.38 7.38 -0.43
CA GLU A 249 16.28 6.55 0.40
C GLU A 249 15.88 6.57 1.89
N GLY A 250 14.91 7.41 2.27
CA GLY A 250 14.56 7.71 3.65
C GLY A 250 13.73 6.63 4.36
N SER A 251 13.91 6.55 5.68
CA SER A 251 13.09 5.74 6.60
C SER A 251 11.60 6.10 6.56
N LEU A 252 11.27 7.36 6.24
CA LEU A 252 9.90 7.88 6.18
C LEU A 252 9.04 7.26 5.09
N ARG A 253 9.59 6.95 3.91
CA ARG A 253 8.83 6.30 2.83
C ARG A 253 8.39 4.89 3.23
N ARG A 254 9.26 4.15 3.92
CA ARG A 254 8.94 2.80 4.43
C ARG A 254 7.91 2.88 5.56
N LEU A 255 8.07 3.84 6.48
CA LEU A 255 7.10 4.11 7.53
C LEU A 255 5.72 4.52 6.98
N TRP A 256 5.67 5.42 5.98
CA TRP A 256 4.42 5.79 5.31
C TRP A 256 3.71 4.57 4.75
N THR A 257 4.45 3.70 4.05
CA THR A 257 3.87 2.56 3.36
C THR A 257 3.43 1.44 4.32
N SER A 258 4.16 1.22 5.43
CA SER A 258 3.70 0.29 6.48
C SER A 258 2.39 0.78 7.09
N ALA A 259 2.32 2.09 7.34
CA ALA A 259 1.18 2.76 7.95
C ALA A 259 -0.06 2.85 7.06
N GLN A 260 0.08 2.67 5.74
CA GLN A 260 -1.06 2.61 4.83
C GLN A 260 -1.87 1.34 5.02
N LYS A 261 -3.18 1.48 5.21
CA LYS A 261 -4.13 0.36 5.34
C LYS A 261 -5.07 0.18 4.16
N GLN A 262 -5.02 1.08 3.19
CA GLN A 262 -5.95 1.08 2.06
C GLN A 262 -5.33 0.55 0.78
N SER A 263 -4.04 0.81 0.54
CA SER A 263 -3.37 0.45 -0.71
C SER A 263 -2.50 -0.81 -0.58
N ALA A 264 -3.04 -1.96 -1.00
CA ALA A 264 -2.22 -3.16 -1.23
C ALA A 264 -1.21 -2.96 -2.37
N ASP A 265 -1.53 -2.07 -3.32
CA ASP A 265 -0.68 -1.80 -4.48
C ASP A 265 0.63 -1.12 -4.09
N LEU A 266 0.59 -0.11 -3.20
CA LEU A 266 1.79 0.53 -2.67
C LEU A 266 2.64 -0.44 -1.82
N LYS A 267 1.98 -1.24 -0.97
CA LYS A 267 2.66 -2.28 -0.19
C LYS A 267 3.39 -3.27 -1.09
N ARG A 268 2.75 -3.69 -2.19
CA ARG A 268 3.35 -4.58 -3.18
C ARG A 268 4.52 -3.93 -3.92
N HIS A 269 4.37 -2.69 -4.39
CA HIS A 269 5.43 -1.98 -5.09
C HIS A 269 6.69 -1.86 -4.22
N GLU A 270 6.54 -1.41 -2.97
CA GLU A 270 7.67 -1.29 -2.05
C GLU A 270 8.23 -2.67 -1.66
N SER A 271 7.39 -3.71 -1.58
CA SER A 271 7.87 -5.09 -1.36
C SER A 271 8.78 -5.59 -2.49
N ILE A 272 8.52 -5.17 -3.73
CA ILE A 272 9.37 -5.46 -4.89
C ILE A 272 10.72 -4.77 -4.71
N GLU A 273 10.75 -3.47 -4.38
CA GLU A 273 12.01 -2.75 -4.16
C GLU A 273 12.84 -3.38 -3.03
N ILE A 274 12.21 -3.74 -1.90
CA ILE A 274 12.85 -4.47 -0.81
C ILE A 274 13.51 -5.76 -1.31
N ALA A 275 12.80 -6.57 -2.10
CA ALA A 275 13.35 -7.81 -2.63
C ALA A 275 14.53 -7.57 -3.58
N ILE A 276 14.46 -6.51 -4.39
CA ILE A 276 15.47 -6.16 -5.39
C ILE A 276 16.75 -5.59 -4.76
N GLU A 277 16.65 -4.86 -3.63
CA GLU A 277 17.80 -4.48 -2.82
C GLU A 277 18.62 -5.69 -2.38
N TYR A 278 17.95 -6.75 -1.92
CA TYR A 278 18.63 -7.98 -1.51
C TYR A 278 19.24 -8.75 -2.70
N VAL A 279 18.55 -8.80 -3.84
CA VAL A 279 19.13 -9.37 -5.07
C VAL A 279 20.39 -8.59 -5.49
N ARG A 280 20.37 -7.25 -5.40
CA ARG A 280 21.55 -6.40 -5.66
C ARG A 280 22.69 -6.72 -4.71
N SER A 281 22.41 -6.84 -3.41
CA SER A 281 23.43 -7.18 -2.38
C SER A 281 24.09 -8.54 -2.66
N VAL A 282 23.30 -9.54 -3.05
CA VAL A 282 23.80 -10.86 -3.46
C VAL A 282 24.65 -10.76 -4.73
N ASN A 283 24.26 -9.95 -5.72
CA ASN A 283 25.03 -9.76 -6.95
C ASN A 283 26.38 -9.07 -6.71
N VAL A 284 26.43 -8.04 -5.88
CA VAL A 284 27.67 -7.33 -5.52
C VAL A 284 28.64 -8.28 -4.80
N SER A 285 28.14 -9.07 -3.85
CA SER A 285 28.95 -10.04 -3.10
C SER A 285 29.55 -11.13 -3.99
N ASN A 286 28.88 -11.48 -5.09
CA ASN A 286 29.36 -12.45 -6.09
C ASN A 286 30.31 -11.89 -7.14
N SER A 287 30.54 -10.58 -7.15
CA SER A 287 31.42 -9.91 -8.12
C SER A 287 32.91 -10.07 -7.77
N VAL A 288 33.23 -10.68 -6.61
CA VAL A 288 34.59 -10.94 -6.14
C VAL A 288 35.00 -12.39 -6.51
N PRO A 289 35.96 -12.60 -7.43
CA PRO A 289 36.27 -13.91 -8.03
C PRO A 289 36.80 -15.01 -7.09
N LEU A 290 37.17 -14.66 -5.84
CA LEU A 290 37.89 -15.54 -4.91
C LEU A 290 37.08 -16.03 -3.70
N LEU A 291 35.79 -15.66 -3.58
CA LEU A 291 34.94 -16.14 -2.48
C LEU A 291 33.56 -16.62 -3.00
N PRO A 292 33.48 -17.78 -3.68
CA PRO A 292 32.21 -18.36 -4.11
C PRO A 292 31.64 -19.23 -2.98
N PHE A 293 31.06 -18.63 -1.94
CA PHE A 293 30.39 -19.38 -0.87
C PHE A 293 28.99 -18.83 -0.56
N LEU A 294 28.08 -18.92 -1.53
CA LEU A 294 26.63 -18.93 -1.24
C LEU A 294 26.21 -20.34 -0.86
N GLY A 295 26.46 -20.72 0.40
CA GLY A 295 25.84 -21.90 0.98
C GLY A 295 24.36 -21.66 1.33
N GLY A 296 23.63 -22.72 1.64
CA GLY A 296 22.23 -22.65 2.08
C GLY A 296 21.95 -21.68 3.23
N GLY A 297 22.93 -21.45 4.11
CA GLY A 297 22.81 -20.47 5.20
C GLY A 297 22.65 -19.02 4.73
N MET A 298 23.32 -18.59 3.65
CA MET A 298 23.22 -17.21 3.16
C MET A 298 21.90 -16.95 2.41
N PHE A 299 21.36 -17.97 1.74
CA PHE A 299 20.01 -17.92 1.17
C PHE A 299 18.95 -17.86 2.27
N ALA A 300 19.06 -18.71 3.30
CA ALA A 300 18.18 -18.68 4.48
C ALA A 300 18.17 -17.30 5.15
N LYS A 301 19.35 -16.70 5.32
CA LYS A 301 19.53 -15.32 5.77
C LYS A 301 18.76 -14.34 4.89
N SER A 302 19.01 -14.35 3.58
CA SER A 302 18.36 -13.43 2.64
C SER A 302 16.83 -13.57 2.64
N PHE A 303 16.33 -14.81 2.71
CA PHE A 303 14.89 -15.08 2.83
C PHE A 303 14.32 -14.49 4.12
N ASN A 304 14.96 -14.76 5.26
CA ASN A 304 14.51 -14.26 6.55
C ASN A 304 14.49 -12.73 6.59
N GLU A 305 15.50 -12.07 6.03
CA GLU A 305 15.58 -10.62 5.96
C GLU A 305 14.46 -10.01 5.12
N ILE A 306 14.20 -10.58 3.93
CA ILE A 306 13.06 -10.19 3.09
C ILE A 306 11.77 -10.39 3.88
N LEU A 307 11.57 -11.57 4.48
CA LEU A 307 10.39 -11.88 5.27
C LEU A 307 10.17 -10.87 6.41
N CYS A 308 11.20 -10.52 7.18
CA CYS A 308 11.12 -9.53 8.25
C CYS A 308 10.63 -8.17 7.73
N ARG A 309 11.24 -7.69 6.65
CA ARG A 309 10.88 -6.40 6.08
C ARG A 309 9.48 -6.41 5.49
N LEU A 310 9.06 -7.52 4.87
CA LEU A 310 7.69 -7.67 4.38
C LEU A 310 6.68 -7.73 5.53
N ILE A 311 6.99 -8.37 6.66
CA ILE A 311 6.07 -8.41 7.82
C ILE A 311 5.76 -6.99 8.28
N PHE A 312 6.81 -6.15 8.38
CA PHE A 312 6.67 -4.74 8.70
C PHE A 312 5.90 -3.97 7.62
N GLN A 313 6.33 -4.10 6.37
CA GLN A 313 5.76 -3.41 5.21
C GLN A 313 4.25 -3.64 5.05
N TRP A 314 3.81 -4.87 5.30
CA TRP A 314 2.41 -5.24 5.14
C TRP A 314 1.55 -4.84 6.33
N GLY A 315 2.13 -4.54 7.49
CA GLY A 315 1.41 -4.03 8.65
C GLY A 315 0.30 -4.97 9.15
N LEU A 316 0.49 -6.29 9.01
CA LEU A 316 -0.50 -7.30 9.40
C LEU A 316 -0.71 -7.28 10.92
N ILE A 317 -1.97 -7.39 11.37
CA ILE A 317 -2.30 -7.34 12.81
C ILE A 317 -1.91 -8.68 13.47
N ASP A 318 -0.66 -8.78 13.93
CA ASP A 318 -0.06 -9.99 14.53
C ASP A 318 0.28 -9.81 16.02
N THR A 319 -0.75 -9.64 16.85
CA THR A 319 -0.58 -9.42 18.31
C THR A 319 0.07 -10.60 19.05
N SER A 320 0.05 -11.80 18.46
CA SER A 320 0.61 -13.01 19.07
C SER A 320 1.97 -13.42 18.48
N GLY A 321 2.54 -12.60 17.59
CA GLY A 321 3.83 -12.86 16.96
C GLY A 321 3.86 -14.16 16.16
N VAL A 322 2.74 -14.56 15.54
CA VAL A 322 2.63 -15.74 14.68
C VAL A 322 3.70 -15.75 13.60
N LEU A 323 3.90 -14.62 12.91
CA LEU A 323 4.88 -14.50 11.81
C LEU A 323 6.33 -14.53 12.31
N LYS A 324 6.53 -14.41 13.63
CA LYS A 324 7.84 -14.57 14.29
C LYS A 324 8.13 -16.01 14.69
N LYS A 325 7.13 -16.91 14.72
CA LYS A 325 7.33 -18.32 15.08
C LYS A 325 8.17 -19.03 14.02
N SER A 326 9.18 -19.78 14.44
CA SER A 326 10.06 -20.55 13.53
C SER A 326 9.27 -21.53 12.66
N SER A 327 8.25 -22.18 13.21
CA SER A 327 7.35 -23.10 12.49
C SER A 327 6.60 -22.42 11.33
N THR A 328 6.02 -21.24 11.58
CA THR A 328 5.29 -20.47 10.58
C THR A 328 6.23 -19.99 9.47
N ARG A 329 7.42 -19.51 9.84
CA ARG A 329 8.44 -19.03 8.90
C ARG A 329 8.94 -20.14 7.99
N ARG A 330 9.15 -21.33 8.56
CA ARG A 330 9.46 -22.54 7.80
C ARG A 330 8.36 -22.90 6.81
N ARG A 331 7.08 -22.80 7.21
CA ARG A 331 5.94 -23.05 6.31
C ARG A 331 5.86 -22.05 5.15
N LEU A 332 6.07 -20.77 5.42
CA LEU A 332 6.15 -19.75 4.37
C LEU A 332 7.28 -20.05 3.38
N PHE A 333 8.45 -20.45 3.89
CA PHE A 333 9.59 -20.86 3.07
C PHE A 333 9.28 -22.07 2.17
N GLU A 334 8.74 -23.13 2.76
CA GLU A 334 8.36 -24.36 2.06
C GLU A 334 7.31 -24.09 0.98
N ALA A 335 6.32 -23.23 1.28
CA ALA A 335 5.26 -22.83 0.36
C ALA A 335 5.80 -22.09 -0.86
N CYS A 336 6.72 -21.13 -0.64
CA CYS A 336 7.27 -20.33 -1.74
C CYS A 336 8.14 -21.14 -2.70
N LEU A 337 8.82 -22.20 -2.23
CA LEU A 337 9.81 -22.96 -3.02
C LEU A 337 9.35 -24.35 -3.46
N LYS A 338 8.12 -24.81 -3.12
CA LYS A 338 7.63 -26.19 -3.34
C LYS A 338 8.58 -27.25 -2.78
N LEU A 339 8.94 -27.12 -1.52
CA LEU A 339 9.72 -28.18 -0.87
C LEU A 339 8.80 -29.38 -0.62
N SER A 340 9.25 -30.59 -0.97
CA SER A 340 8.53 -31.83 -0.66
C SER A 340 8.46 -32.02 0.87
N LYS A 341 7.41 -32.69 1.37
CA LYS A 341 7.26 -33.10 2.80
C LYS A 341 8.45 -33.92 3.34
N SER A 342 9.36 -34.35 2.48
CA SER A 342 10.61 -35.06 2.83
C SER A 342 11.83 -34.14 2.99
N GLY A 343 11.66 -32.82 2.98
CA GLY A 343 12.77 -31.84 3.05
C GLY A 343 13.66 -31.81 1.81
N ARG A 344 13.41 -32.66 0.81
CA ARG A 344 14.13 -32.64 -0.46
C ARG A 344 13.64 -31.47 -1.29
N ILE A 345 14.53 -30.49 -1.44
CA ILE A 345 14.40 -29.40 -2.38
C ILE A 345 14.19 -30.02 -3.77
N ALA A 346 13.13 -29.61 -4.48
CA ALA A 346 12.92 -30.02 -5.86
C ALA A 346 14.22 -29.86 -6.65
N THR A 347 14.62 -30.90 -7.36
CA THR A 347 16.00 -31.21 -7.81
C THR A 347 16.75 -30.05 -8.48
N LYS A 348 16.07 -29.06 -9.08
CA LYS A 348 16.73 -27.88 -9.68
C LYS A 348 17.10 -26.79 -8.66
N VAL A 349 16.26 -26.51 -7.66
CA VAL A 349 16.55 -25.51 -6.60
C VAL A 349 17.54 -26.11 -5.58
N GLY A 350 17.48 -27.43 -5.36
CA GLY A 350 18.39 -28.13 -4.45
C GLY A 350 19.81 -28.21 -4.97
N LEU A 351 19.97 -28.29 -6.30
CA LEU A 351 21.27 -28.15 -6.96
C LEU A 351 21.81 -26.72 -6.87
N ALA A 352 20.95 -25.70 -7.00
CA ALA A 352 21.36 -24.30 -6.97
C ALA A 352 21.96 -23.84 -5.64
N ILE A 353 21.44 -24.38 -4.53
CA ILE A 353 21.81 -23.97 -3.18
C ILE A 353 22.99 -24.81 -2.62
N ASN A 354 23.32 -25.94 -3.26
CA ASN A 354 24.42 -26.84 -2.87
C ASN A 354 25.64 -26.78 -3.83
N ILE A 355 25.60 -25.97 -4.89
CA ILE A 355 26.70 -25.85 -5.87
C ILE A 355 27.27 -24.44 -5.84
N ALA A 356 28.56 -24.35 -5.52
CA ALA A 356 29.33 -23.11 -5.45
C ALA A 356 29.90 -22.72 -6.82
N GLY A 357 29.59 -21.51 -7.31
CA GLY A 357 30.26 -20.89 -8.45
C GLY A 357 29.41 -19.87 -9.22
N PRO A 358 30.00 -18.99 -10.04
CA PRO A 358 29.30 -17.95 -10.81
C PRO A 358 28.25 -18.51 -11.80
N PHE A 359 28.31 -19.80 -12.11
CA PHE A 359 27.35 -20.52 -12.96
C PHE A 359 26.03 -20.86 -12.25
N THR A 360 25.91 -20.67 -10.92
CA THR A 360 24.67 -20.92 -10.17
C THR A 360 23.89 -19.64 -9.83
N LEU A 361 24.43 -18.45 -10.13
CA LEU A 361 23.75 -17.18 -9.85
C LEU A 361 22.34 -17.08 -10.46
N PRO A 362 22.09 -17.44 -11.73
CA PRO A 362 20.74 -17.38 -12.28
C PRO A 362 19.75 -18.26 -11.51
N LEU A 363 20.21 -19.40 -11.00
CA LEU A 363 19.37 -20.29 -10.20
C LEU A 363 19.10 -19.71 -8.80
N ILE A 364 20.09 -19.10 -8.16
CA ILE A 364 19.96 -18.41 -6.87
C ILE A 364 19.02 -17.21 -7.01
N THR A 365 19.23 -16.37 -8.01
CA THR A 365 18.38 -15.22 -8.32
C THR A 365 16.95 -15.67 -8.60
N ALA A 366 16.74 -16.71 -9.42
CA ALA A 366 15.40 -17.25 -9.65
C ALA A 366 14.75 -17.77 -8.36
N ALA A 367 15.50 -18.44 -7.47
CA ALA A 367 14.99 -18.92 -6.19
C ALA A 367 14.61 -17.75 -5.26
N LEU A 368 15.43 -16.70 -5.17
CA LEU A 368 15.14 -15.50 -4.38
C LEU A 368 13.92 -14.75 -4.92
N LEU A 369 13.82 -14.57 -6.24
CA LEU A 369 12.67 -13.93 -6.87
C LEU A 369 11.39 -14.73 -6.65
N LYS A 370 11.43 -16.06 -6.71
CA LYS A 370 10.26 -16.92 -6.39
C LYS A 370 9.87 -16.80 -4.92
N ALA A 371 10.87 -16.78 -4.03
CA ALA A 371 10.63 -16.61 -2.60
C ALA A 371 9.97 -15.26 -2.30
N ALA A 372 10.50 -14.17 -2.87
CA ALA A 372 9.94 -12.84 -2.74
C ALA A 372 8.52 -12.75 -3.33
N ALA A 373 8.31 -13.22 -4.56
CA ALA A 373 6.99 -13.24 -5.19
C ALA A 373 5.96 -14.02 -4.35
N GLY A 374 6.37 -15.15 -3.78
CA GLY A 374 5.51 -15.96 -2.93
C GLY A 374 5.13 -15.26 -1.63
N LEU A 375 6.09 -14.67 -0.94
CA LEU A 375 5.80 -13.89 0.28
C LEU A 375 4.86 -12.72 -0.01
N ILE A 376 5.11 -11.97 -1.09
CA ILE A 376 4.28 -10.83 -1.52
C ILE A 376 2.83 -11.29 -1.77
N LEU A 377 2.63 -12.37 -2.52
CA LEU A 377 1.30 -12.87 -2.88
C LEU A 377 0.53 -13.47 -1.69
N ILE A 378 1.24 -14.14 -0.76
CA ILE A 378 0.65 -14.64 0.49
C ILE A 378 0.26 -13.46 1.39
N PHE A 379 1.12 -12.44 1.52
CA PHE A 379 0.85 -11.31 2.40
C PHE A 379 -0.27 -10.43 1.85
N GLU A 380 -0.36 -10.30 0.52
CA GLU A 380 -1.51 -9.68 -0.15
C GLU A 380 -2.82 -10.41 0.16
N ASP A 381 -2.83 -11.74 0.14
CA ASP A 381 -4.00 -12.54 0.52
C ASP A 381 -4.42 -12.32 1.98
N LEU A 382 -3.45 -12.40 2.91
CA LEU A 382 -3.68 -12.18 4.33
C LEU A 382 -4.20 -10.77 4.62
N PHE A 383 -3.64 -9.76 3.93
CA PHE A 383 -4.04 -8.37 4.06
C PHE A 383 -5.52 -8.17 3.70
N TRP A 384 -5.96 -8.71 2.55
CA TRP A 384 -7.35 -8.60 2.13
C TRP A 384 -8.30 -9.38 3.04
N LYS A 385 -7.92 -10.60 3.46
CA LYS A 385 -8.71 -11.40 4.42
C LYS A 385 -8.93 -10.66 5.75
N GLN A 386 -7.89 -10.02 6.29
CA GLN A 386 -8.02 -9.22 7.51
C GLN A 386 -8.94 -8.01 7.31
N ARG A 387 -8.91 -7.37 6.13
CA ARG A 387 -9.81 -6.25 5.82
C ARG A 387 -11.27 -6.69 5.73
N GLU A 388 -11.56 -7.76 4.99
CA GLU A 388 -12.93 -8.27 4.83
C GLU A 388 -13.55 -8.69 6.17
N GLN A 389 -12.72 -9.18 7.10
CA GLN A 389 -13.13 -9.62 8.43
C GLN A 389 -12.99 -8.54 9.52
N GLN A 390 -12.96 -7.25 9.13
CA GLN A 390 -12.90 -6.09 10.05
C GLN A 390 -11.75 -6.12 11.07
N GLY A 391 -10.54 -6.48 10.63
CA GLY A 391 -9.34 -6.41 11.46
C GLY A 391 -9.16 -7.60 12.41
N LEU A 392 -9.72 -8.76 12.08
CA LEU A 392 -9.50 -9.99 12.85
C LEU A 392 -7.99 -10.28 12.98
N ARG A 393 -7.59 -10.68 14.20
CA ARG A 393 -6.18 -10.98 14.53
C ARG A 393 -5.65 -12.10 13.66
N LEU A 394 -4.40 -11.98 13.22
CA LEU A 394 -3.72 -13.01 12.46
C LEU A 394 -3.54 -14.26 13.34
N THR A 395 -4.08 -15.40 12.89
CA THR A 395 -3.93 -16.69 13.57
C THR A 395 -2.89 -17.55 12.87
N THR A 396 -2.30 -18.50 13.59
CA THR A 396 -1.38 -19.49 12.99
C THR A 396 -2.08 -20.30 11.91
N GLN A 397 -3.35 -20.66 12.12
CA GLN A 397 -4.16 -21.37 11.13
C GLN A 397 -4.34 -20.55 9.85
N ALA A 398 -4.67 -19.26 9.93
CA ALA A 398 -4.87 -18.42 8.76
C ALA A 398 -3.59 -18.29 7.90
N VAL A 399 -2.43 -18.16 8.54
CA VAL A 399 -1.14 -18.13 7.82
C VAL A 399 -0.82 -19.48 7.17
N GLU A 400 -1.08 -20.58 7.87
CA GLU A 400 -0.85 -21.93 7.34
C GLU A 400 -1.79 -22.25 6.18
N GLU A 401 -3.07 -21.87 6.27
CA GLU A 401 -4.04 -21.99 5.18
C GLU A 401 -3.59 -21.18 3.95
N ALA A 402 -3.27 -19.90 4.12
CA ALA A 402 -2.80 -19.06 3.02
C ALA A 402 -1.50 -19.60 2.37
N ALA A 403 -0.56 -20.09 3.18
CA ALA A 403 0.66 -20.71 2.69
C ALA A 403 0.37 -22.00 1.91
N ASN A 404 -0.53 -22.86 2.41
CA ASN A 404 -0.91 -24.12 1.76
C ASN A 404 -1.68 -23.89 0.45
N ASP A 405 -2.63 -22.95 0.44
CA ASP A 405 -3.40 -22.56 -0.73
C ASP A 405 -2.48 -22.03 -1.82
N PHE A 406 -1.52 -21.18 -1.44
CA PHE A 406 -0.50 -20.68 -2.36
C PHE A 406 0.40 -21.81 -2.87
N ALA A 407 0.92 -22.66 -1.98
CA ALA A 407 1.85 -23.74 -2.33
C ALA A 407 1.28 -24.70 -3.38
N ASN A 408 -0.02 -24.99 -3.29
CA ASN A 408 -0.73 -25.95 -4.15
C ASN A 408 -1.55 -25.27 -5.26
N GLY A 409 -1.58 -23.94 -5.31
CA GLY A 409 -2.40 -23.17 -6.23
C GLY A 409 -1.73 -22.84 -7.57
N LYS A 410 -2.55 -22.60 -8.59
CA LYS A 410 -2.11 -22.17 -9.92
C LYS A 410 -1.39 -20.81 -9.91
N ILE A 411 -1.74 -19.95 -8.96
CA ILE A 411 -1.15 -18.62 -8.77
C ILE A 411 0.38 -18.72 -8.65
N ARG A 412 0.86 -19.64 -7.80
CA ARG A 412 2.30 -19.86 -7.62
C ARG A 412 2.96 -20.48 -8.84
N GLU A 413 2.29 -21.42 -9.50
CA GLU A 413 2.81 -22.04 -10.73
C GLU A 413 2.98 -21.01 -11.85
N ALA A 414 2.02 -20.10 -11.99
CA ALA A 414 2.09 -18.98 -12.95
C ALA A 414 3.27 -18.04 -12.63
N ALA A 415 3.43 -17.62 -11.38
CA ALA A 415 4.56 -16.79 -10.95
C ALA A 415 5.91 -17.49 -11.20
N ALA A 416 6.02 -18.76 -10.79
CA ALA A 416 7.25 -19.52 -10.90
C ALA A 416 7.64 -19.77 -12.37
N ALA A 417 6.67 -20.10 -13.24
CA ALA A 417 6.90 -20.29 -14.67
C ALA A 417 7.39 -19.00 -15.34
N GLN A 418 6.82 -17.84 -14.96
CA GLN A 418 7.26 -16.55 -15.48
C GLN A 418 8.70 -16.24 -15.09
N ILE A 419 9.09 -16.52 -13.84
CA ILE A 419 10.46 -16.31 -13.36
C ILE A 419 11.43 -17.28 -14.04
N ASP A 420 11.09 -18.57 -14.09
CA ASP A 420 11.94 -19.59 -14.73
C ASP A 420 12.16 -19.35 -16.22
N GLY A 421 11.15 -18.82 -16.93
CA GLY A 421 11.26 -18.47 -18.34
C GLY A 421 12.04 -17.18 -18.62
N SER A 422 12.20 -16.30 -17.63
CA SER A 422 12.74 -14.95 -17.83
C SER A 422 14.13 -14.72 -17.21
N VAL A 423 14.49 -15.50 -16.18
CA VAL A 423 15.82 -15.40 -15.56
C VAL A 423 16.85 -16.13 -16.43
N THR A 424 17.85 -15.39 -16.89
CA THR A 424 18.95 -15.85 -17.73
C THR A 424 20.28 -15.44 -17.11
N SER A 425 21.39 -15.98 -17.63
CA SER A 425 22.73 -15.57 -17.20
C SER A 425 22.98 -14.06 -17.36
N GLY A 426 22.30 -13.38 -18.29
CA GLY A 426 22.44 -11.92 -18.46
C GLY A 426 21.52 -11.10 -17.55
N SER A 427 20.28 -11.54 -17.35
CA SER A 427 19.31 -10.81 -16.52
C SER A 427 19.59 -10.95 -15.02
N ALA A 428 20.18 -12.06 -14.58
CA ALA A 428 20.48 -12.30 -13.16
C ALA A 428 21.44 -11.26 -12.54
N TYR A 429 22.35 -10.66 -13.33
CA TYR A 429 23.28 -9.64 -12.86
C TYR A 429 22.72 -8.21 -12.91
N ARG A 430 21.57 -8.00 -13.56
CA ARG A 430 21.00 -6.66 -13.76
C ARG A 430 19.81 -6.47 -12.83
N THR A 431 19.99 -5.62 -11.82
CA THR A 431 18.97 -5.28 -10.82
C THR A 431 17.67 -4.79 -11.46
N GLU A 432 17.74 -3.93 -12.48
CA GLU A 432 16.55 -3.45 -13.21
C GLU A 432 15.79 -4.59 -13.90
N ARG A 433 16.50 -5.52 -14.53
CA ARG A 433 15.86 -6.68 -15.16
C ARG A 433 15.23 -7.62 -14.13
N CYS A 434 15.86 -7.80 -12.98
CA CYS A 434 15.28 -8.57 -11.88
C CYS A 434 13.98 -7.92 -11.35
N ARG A 435 13.95 -6.58 -11.26
CA ARG A 435 12.75 -5.80 -10.90
C ARG A 435 11.62 -6.02 -11.90
N ASP A 436 11.91 -5.93 -13.19
CA ASP A 436 10.92 -6.16 -14.25
C ASP A 436 10.36 -7.58 -14.19
N ILE A 437 11.24 -8.58 -14.04
CA ILE A 437 10.86 -9.99 -13.96
C ILE A 437 9.94 -10.22 -12.76
N LEU A 438 10.28 -9.68 -11.58
CA LEU A 438 9.48 -9.84 -10.38
C LEU A 438 8.12 -9.15 -10.52
N THR A 439 8.10 -7.92 -11.03
CA THR A 439 6.86 -7.16 -11.29
C THR A 439 5.93 -7.92 -12.22
N VAL A 440 6.43 -8.43 -13.35
CA VAL A 440 5.63 -9.19 -14.31
C VAL A 440 5.15 -10.52 -13.72
N ALA A 441 5.99 -11.23 -12.97
CA ALA A 441 5.62 -12.49 -12.33
C ALA A 441 4.45 -12.31 -11.35
N ILE A 442 4.49 -11.24 -10.54
CA ILE A 442 3.40 -10.93 -9.60
C ILE A 442 2.12 -10.54 -10.36
N ARG A 443 2.24 -9.74 -11.44
CA ARG A 443 1.08 -9.38 -12.28
C ARG A 443 0.40 -10.61 -12.88
N VAL A 444 1.16 -11.50 -13.49
CA VAL A 444 0.65 -12.75 -14.09
C VAL A 444 -0.04 -13.62 -13.02
N ALA A 445 0.52 -13.68 -11.82
CA ALA A 445 -0.09 -14.42 -10.72
C ALA A 445 -1.42 -13.81 -10.25
N ARG A 446 -1.54 -12.47 -10.24
CA ARG A 446 -2.79 -11.76 -9.94
C ARG A 446 -3.84 -11.97 -11.01
N ASP A 447 -3.46 -11.93 -12.28
CA ASP A 447 -4.36 -12.23 -13.40
C ASP A 447 -4.91 -13.67 -13.29
N GLU A 448 -4.07 -14.62 -12.86
CA GLU A 448 -4.49 -15.99 -12.55
C GLU A 448 -5.48 -16.06 -11.37
N ARG A 449 -5.25 -15.28 -10.30
CA ARG A 449 -6.18 -15.17 -9.17
C ARG A 449 -7.56 -14.67 -9.65
N ALA A 450 -7.60 -13.57 -10.40
CA ALA A 450 -8.84 -13.00 -10.92
C ALA A 450 -9.61 -13.99 -11.82
N ARG A 451 -8.90 -14.75 -12.66
CA ARG A 451 -9.51 -15.83 -13.48
C ARG A 451 -10.11 -16.94 -12.62
N ASN A 452 -9.43 -17.36 -11.56
CA ASN A 452 -9.92 -18.40 -10.65
C ASN A 452 -11.19 -17.95 -9.91
N GLU A 453 -11.24 -16.68 -9.47
CA GLU A 453 -12.40 -16.09 -8.81
C GLU A 453 -13.61 -15.98 -9.75
N GLN A 454 -13.40 -15.52 -10.99
CA GLN A 454 -14.47 -15.47 -12.00
C GLN A 454 -15.02 -16.87 -12.32
N ALA A 455 -14.14 -17.87 -12.43
CA ALA A 455 -14.56 -19.26 -12.66
C ALA A 455 -15.36 -19.82 -11.46
N ALA A 456 -14.96 -19.51 -10.23
CA ALA A 456 -15.68 -19.89 -9.02
C ALA A 456 -17.07 -19.23 -8.94
N ALA A 457 -17.17 -17.93 -9.25
CA ALA A 457 -18.43 -17.21 -9.29
C ALA A 457 -19.39 -17.77 -10.37
N ALA A 458 -18.87 -18.09 -11.56
CA ALA A 458 -19.65 -18.71 -12.63
C ALA A 458 -20.15 -20.11 -12.25
N SER A 459 -19.33 -20.91 -11.56
CA SER A 459 -19.71 -22.22 -11.03
C SER A 459 -20.82 -22.11 -9.97
N LYS A 460 -20.70 -21.16 -9.04
CA LYS A 460 -21.72 -20.89 -8.00
C LYS A 460 -23.05 -20.45 -8.61
N LYS A 461 -23.03 -19.58 -9.63
CA LYS A 461 -24.23 -19.14 -10.36
C LYS A 461 -24.94 -20.29 -11.10
N ARG A 462 -24.17 -21.18 -11.75
CA ARG A 462 -24.72 -22.38 -12.39
C ARG A 462 -25.30 -23.37 -11.37
N GLY A 463 -24.71 -23.46 -10.18
CA GLY A 463 -25.22 -24.28 -9.08
C GLY A 463 -26.56 -23.77 -8.53
N THR A 464 -26.70 -22.45 -8.35
CA THR A 464 -27.96 -21.83 -7.92
C THR A 464 -29.06 -21.93 -8.97
N GLU A 465 -28.74 -21.78 -10.27
CA GLU A 465 -29.71 -21.96 -11.36
C GLU A 465 -30.19 -23.42 -11.44
N LYS A 466 -29.30 -24.41 -11.26
CA LYS A 466 -29.68 -25.84 -11.18
C LYS A 466 -30.60 -26.13 -10.00
N LEU A 467 -30.34 -25.55 -8.83
CA LEU A 467 -31.19 -25.71 -7.65
C LEU A 467 -32.58 -25.09 -7.85
N SER A 468 -32.68 -23.94 -8.53
CA SER A 468 -33.97 -23.34 -8.90
C SER A 468 -34.76 -24.15 -9.93
N TYR A 469 -34.07 -24.84 -10.85
CA TYR A 469 -34.71 -25.71 -11.84
C TYR A 469 -35.23 -27.02 -11.23
N ILE A 470 -34.57 -27.53 -10.18
CA ILE A 470 -34.99 -28.72 -9.44
C ILE A 470 -36.18 -28.41 -8.53
N SER A 471 -36.22 -27.23 -7.90
CA SER A 471 -37.37 -26.81 -7.09
C SER A 471 -38.62 -26.53 -7.93
N SER A 472 -38.49 -25.96 -9.14
CA SER A 472 -39.62 -25.74 -10.04
C SER A 472 -40.15 -27.03 -10.69
N SER A 473 -39.29 -28.04 -10.90
CA SER A 473 -39.70 -29.34 -11.46
C SER A 473 -40.22 -30.33 -10.41
N GLY A 474 -39.89 -30.15 -9.13
CA GLY A 474 -40.41 -30.92 -8.01
C GLY A 474 -41.86 -30.60 -7.61
N SER A 475 -42.32 -29.37 -7.85
CA SER A 475 -43.70 -28.94 -7.54
C SER A 475 -44.76 -29.43 -8.53
N SER A 476 -44.37 -29.95 -9.71
CA SER A 476 -45.32 -30.38 -10.74
C SER A 476 -45.68 -31.88 -10.70
N ARG A 477 -45.17 -32.65 -9.73
CA ARG A 477 -45.42 -34.11 -9.60
C ARG A 477 -46.25 -34.53 -8.38
N ARG A 478 -46.90 -33.59 -7.68
CA ARG A 478 -47.86 -33.87 -6.61
C ARG A 478 -49.25 -33.29 -6.91
N THR A 479 -49.76 -33.53 -8.11
CA THR A 479 -51.20 -33.41 -8.42
C THR A 479 -51.51 -34.35 -9.57
N SER A 480 -51.73 -35.62 -9.26
CA SER A 480 -52.55 -36.55 -10.04
C SER A 480 -52.93 -37.73 -9.17
#